data_AF-A0A8T2JBZ7-F1
#
_entry.id   AF-A0A8T2JBZ7-F1
#
_cell.length_a   1.000
_cell.length_b   1.000
_cell.length_c   1.000
_cell.angle_alpha   90.00
_cell.angle_beta   90.00
_cell.angle_gamma   90.00
#
_symmetry.space_group_name_H-M   'P 1'
#
loop_
_entity.id
_entity.type
_entity.pdbx_description
1 polymer ?
#
loop_
_entity_poly.entity_id
_entity_poly.type
_entity_poly.pdbx_seq_one_letter_code
_entity_poly.pdbx_strand_id
1 'polypeptide(L)'
;MLSWRLPRLLTVQQVPKVFHEDSIISGYRSPYSSATACILSLFQMTNETLNIWTHFIPTWYFLWKMLSLMHHGFWDDPFFWPLLVYLQSCCIYPLMSTFAHTFSVMSTKARHIWFFLDYGALSLYSLGSAIAYSAYVFPDRWVGSSFHLWFVSSAVLNAVICTGLACYSRYVTQHILYKHRSWFCCYF
;
A
#
# COMPACT_ATOMS: atom_id res chain seq x y z
N MET A 1 -28.54 -0.39 24.43
CA MET A 1 -28.46 -0.41 22.96
C MET A 1 -27.28 0.44 22.54
N LEU A 2 -26.15 -0.16 22.09
CA LEU A 2 -25.08 0.62 21.48
C LEU A 2 -25.59 1.14 20.13
N SER A 3 -26.01 2.40 20.09
CA SER A 3 -26.19 3.11 18.82
C SER A 3 -24.79 3.34 18.26
N TRP A 4 -24.35 2.49 17.34
CA TRP A 4 -23.14 2.70 16.55
C TRP A 4 -23.38 3.91 15.62
N ARG A 5 -23.29 5.12 16.18
CA ARG A 5 -23.36 6.34 15.37
C ARG A 5 -22.09 6.41 14.54
N LEU A 6 -22.24 6.13 13.24
CA LEU A 6 -21.17 6.34 12.28
C LEU A 6 -20.75 7.82 12.32
N PRO A 7 -19.44 8.12 12.29
CA PRO A 7 -18.96 9.49 12.29
C PRO A 7 -19.52 10.29 11.12
N ARG A 8 -19.81 11.57 11.33
CA ARG A 8 -20.23 12.47 10.25
C ARG A 8 -19.09 12.62 9.22
N LEU A 9 -19.44 12.54 7.93
CA LEU A 9 -18.52 12.83 6.84
C LEU A 9 -18.43 14.33 6.56
N LEU A 10 -17.25 14.73 6.12
CA LEU A 10 -16.86 16.12 5.92
C LEU A 10 -16.72 16.46 4.44
N THR A 11 -16.88 17.74 4.11
CA THR A 11 -16.52 18.29 2.81
C THR A 11 -15.05 18.70 2.80
N VAL A 12 -14.48 18.88 1.61
CA VAL A 12 -13.07 19.27 1.44
C VAL A 12 -12.71 20.56 2.19
N GLN A 13 -13.64 21.52 2.29
CA GLN A 13 -13.43 22.80 3.00
C GLN A 13 -13.31 22.61 4.52
N GLN A 14 -13.84 21.52 5.07
CA GLN A 14 -13.84 21.22 6.51
C GLN A 14 -12.60 20.43 6.96
N VAL A 15 -11.77 20.01 6.01
CA VAL A 15 -10.62 19.15 6.26
C VAL A 15 -9.33 19.93 5.99
N PRO A 16 -8.23 19.73 6.76
CA PRO A 16 -6.95 20.34 6.47
C PRO A 16 -6.38 19.90 5.12
N LYS A 17 -5.68 20.80 4.42
CA LYS A 17 -5.10 20.57 3.07
C LYS A 17 -4.25 19.29 2.94
N VAL A 18 -3.61 18.84 4.03
CA VAL A 18 -2.78 17.61 4.03
C VAL A 18 -3.58 16.32 3.78
N PHE A 19 -4.90 16.35 3.96
CA PHE A 19 -5.79 15.22 3.68
C PHE A 19 -6.65 15.46 2.43
N HIS A 20 -6.44 16.57 1.71
CA HIS A 20 -7.16 16.81 0.46
C HIS A 20 -6.66 15.83 -0.60
N GLU A 21 -7.59 15.42 -1.44
CA GLU A 21 -7.34 14.60 -2.62
C GLU A 21 -7.87 15.37 -3.81
N ASP A 22 -7.12 15.37 -4.91
CA ASP A 22 -7.47 16.18 -6.07
C ASP A 22 -8.84 15.78 -6.62
N SER A 23 -9.67 16.77 -6.92
CA SER A 23 -11.03 16.60 -7.45
C SER A 23 -12.03 15.89 -6.52
N ILE A 24 -11.70 15.64 -5.25
CA ILE A 24 -12.65 15.10 -4.26
C ILE A 24 -13.22 16.23 -3.41
N ILE A 25 -14.55 16.43 -3.48
CA ILE A 25 -15.23 17.54 -2.79
C ILE A 25 -15.88 17.16 -1.46
N SER A 26 -16.16 15.86 -1.23
CA SER A 26 -16.87 15.39 -0.03
C SER A 26 -16.61 13.91 0.26
N GLY A 27 -17.08 13.44 1.42
CA GLY A 27 -16.96 12.04 1.84
C GLY A 27 -15.73 11.78 2.71
N TYR A 28 -15.06 12.85 3.15
CA TYR A 28 -13.89 12.75 4.02
C TYR A 28 -14.28 12.32 5.43
N ARG A 29 -13.46 11.47 6.03
CA ARG A 29 -13.55 11.12 7.45
C ARG A 29 -12.92 12.22 8.30
N SER A 30 -13.34 12.32 9.56
CA SER A 30 -12.73 13.29 10.50
C SER A 30 -11.23 13.01 10.65
N PRO A 31 -10.36 14.01 10.46
CA PRO A 31 -8.97 13.90 10.86
C PRO A 31 -8.85 13.59 12.35
N TYR A 32 -7.75 12.94 12.72
CA TYR A 32 -7.47 12.53 14.10
C TYR A 32 -8.48 11.52 14.67
N SER A 33 -9.07 10.69 13.80
CA SER A 33 -9.97 9.62 14.21
C SER A 33 -9.25 8.54 15.01
N SER A 34 -9.93 7.92 15.97
CA SER A 34 -9.42 6.75 16.67
C SER A 34 -9.28 5.55 15.71
N ALA A 35 -8.43 4.57 16.06
CA ALA A 35 -8.32 3.33 15.30
C ALA A 35 -9.67 2.61 15.18
N THR A 36 -10.47 2.62 16.25
CA THR A 36 -11.82 2.05 16.26
C THR A 36 -12.75 2.76 15.28
N ALA A 37 -12.73 4.09 15.22
CA ALA A 37 -13.51 4.86 14.25
C ALA A 37 -13.06 4.58 12.80
N CYS A 38 -11.76 4.37 12.57
CA CYS A 38 -11.23 3.98 11.26
C CYS A 38 -11.76 2.60 10.83
N ILE A 39 -11.78 1.62 11.73
CA ILE A 39 -12.32 0.28 11.45
C ILE A 39 -13.83 0.34 11.21
N LEU A 40 -14.57 1.10 12.02
CA LEU A 40 -16.01 1.28 11.80
C LEU A 40 -16.31 1.95 10.45
N SER A 41 -15.43 2.83 9.99
CA SER A 41 -15.59 3.51 8.70
C SER A 41 -15.48 2.59 7.48
N LEU A 42 -14.99 1.35 7.64
CA LEU A 42 -14.99 0.34 6.57
C LEU A 42 -16.41 0.04 6.07
N PHE A 43 -17.40 0.19 6.95
CA PHE A 43 -18.82 -0.04 6.67
C PHE A 43 -19.57 1.26 6.35
N GLN A 44 -18.85 2.36 6.11
CA GLN A 44 -19.41 3.65 5.72
C GLN A 44 -18.93 4.00 4.31
N MET A 45 -19.81 4.62 3.50
CA MET A 45 -19.44 5.14 2.19
C MET A 45 -18.66 6.45 2.32
N THR A 46 -17.35 6.36 2.20
CA THR A 46 -16.37 7.44 2.32
C THR A 46 -15.61 7.60 1.01
N ASN A 47 -14.83 8.67 0.89
CA ASN A 47 -13.95 8.87 -0.27
C ASN A 47 -12.86 7.78 -0.42
N GLU A 48 -12.61 6.98 0.63
CA GLU A 48 -11.61 5.90 0.64
C GLU A 48 -12.22 4.51 0.53
N THR A 49 -13.56 4.37 0.50
CA THR A 49 -14.22 3.05 0.58
C THR A 49 -13.80 2.14 -0.58
N LEU A 50 -13.76 2.65 -1.80
CA LEU A 50 -13.28 1.87 -2.94
C LEU A 50 -11.81 1.51 -2.80
N ASN A 51 -10.94 2.45 -2.41
CA ASN A 51 -9.51 2.19 -2.20
C ASN A 51 -9.28 1.07 -1.18
N ILE A 52 -10.04 1.06 -0.08
CA ILE A 52 -9.98 0.03 0.95
C ILE A 52 -10.47 -1.31 0.41
N TRP A 53 -11.70 -1.39 -0.09
CA TRP A 53 -12.33 -2.68 -0.41
C TRP A 53 -11.73 -3.36 -1.63
N THR A 54 -11.26 -2.58 -2.62
CA THR A 54 -10.59 -3.11 -3.81
C THR A 54 -9.25 -3.78 -3.49
N HIS A 55 -8.60 -3.43 -2.38
CA HIS A 55 -7.38 -4.12 -1.91
C HIS A 55 -7.69 -5.16 -0.82
N PHE A 56 -8.67 -4.90 0.05
CA PHE A 56 -9.00 -5.80 1.14
C PHE A 56 -9.49 -7.16 0.63
N ILE A 57 -10.37 -7.19 -0.37
CA ILE A 57 -10.90 -8.45 -0.92
C ILE A 57 -9.80 -9.30 -1.57
N PRO A 58 -8.96 -8.77 -2.49
CA PRO A 58 -7.84 -9.54 -3.05
C PRO A 58 -6.86 -10.09 -2.02
N THR A 59 -6.60 -9.36 -0.92
CA THR A 59 -5.72 -9.83 0.16
C THR A 59 -6.15 -11.22 0.65
N TRP A 60 -7.44 -11.40 0.93
CA TRP A 60 -7.97 -12.68 1.42
C TRP A 60 -7.97 -13.77 0.35
N TYR A 61 -8.24 -13.40 -0.90
CA TYR A 61 -8.17 -14.33 -2.02
C TYR A 61 -6.75 -14.90 -2.19
N PHE A 62 -5.73 -14.04 -2.24
CA PHE A 62 -4.34 -14.48 -2.40
C PHE A 62 -3.81 -15.21 -1.16
N LEU A 63 -4.23 -14.80 0.04
CA LEU A 63 -3.90 -15.52 1.27
C LEU A 63 -4.45 -16.95 1.23
N TRP A 64 -5.71 -17.13 0.82
CA TRP A 64 -6.29 -18.46 0.64
C TRP A 64 -5.51 -19.28 -0.40
N LYS A 65 -5.12 -18.69 -1.53
CA LYS A 65 -4.31 -19.38 -2.55
C LYS A 65 -2.94 -19.80 -2.02
N MET A 66 -2.28 -18.93 -1.27
CA MET A 66 -0.98 -19.22 -0.64
C MET A 66 -1.10 -20.34 0.40
N LEU A 67 -2.09 -20.28 1.29
CA LEU A 67 -2.32 -21.32 2.30
C LEU A 67 -2.72 -22.66 1.67
N SER A 68 -3.53 -22.63 0.61
CA SER A 68 -3.87 -23.82 -0.16
C SER A 68 -2.62 -24.45 -0.77
N LEU A 69 -1.73 -23.65 -1.37
CA LEU A 69 -0.45 -24.13 -1.90
C LEU A 69 0.40 -24.78 -0.79
N MET A 70 0.57 -24.10 0.36
CA MET A 70 1.33 -24.62 1.51
C MET A 70 0.77 -25.94 2.05
N HIS A 71 -0.54 -26.10 2.06
CA HIS A 71 -1.20 -27.33 2.50
C HIS A 71 -0.90 -28.53 1.59
N HIS A 72 -0.72 -28.31 0.29
CA HIS A 72 -0.38 -29.39 -0.66
C HIS A 72 1.09 -29.83 -0.60
N GLY A 73 1.94 -29.17 0.22
CA GLY A 73 3.29 -29.66 0.55
C GLY A 73 4.34 -29.47 -0.56
N PHE A 74 4.59 -28.23 -0.98
CA PHE A 74 5.58 -27.91 -2.02
C PHE A 74 7.02 -27.67 -1.51
N TRP A 75 7.26 -27.82 -0.20
CA TRP A 75 8.49 -27.37 0.47
C TRP A 75 9.78 -27.92 -0.14
N ASP A 76 9.76 -29.17 -0.59
CA ASP A 76 10.91 -29.87 -1.15
C ASP A 76 11.11 -29.65 -2.65
N ASP A 77 10.21 -28.91 -3.32
CA ASP A 77 10.30 -28.63 -4.75
C ASP A 77 10.60 -27.13 -5.02
N PRO A 78 11.86 -26.80 -5.39
CA PRO A 78 12.28 -25.43 -5.71
C PRO A 78 11.49 -24.78 -6.83
N PHE A 79 10.81 -25.57 -7.67
CA PHE A 79 9.95 -25.06 -8.73
C PHE A 79 8.88 -24.10 -8.17
N PHE A 80 8.40 -24.29 -6.95
CA PHE A 80 7.33 -23.48 -6.37
C PHE A 80 7.82 -22.25 -5.58
N TRP A 81 9.13 -22.12 -5.33
CA TRP A 81 9.64 -21.01 -4.51
C TRP A 81 9.40 -19.62 -5.16
N PRO A 82 9.60 -19.42 -6.48
CA PRO A 82 9.25 -18.16 -7.14
C PRO A 82 7.76 -17.82 -7.02
N LEU A 83 6.89 -18.83 -7.14
CA LEU A 83 5.44 -18.67 -6.95
C LEU A 83 5.11 -18.29 -5.50
N LEU A 84 5.77 -18.86 -4.50
CA LEU A 84 5.58 -18.50 -3.10
C LEU A 84 5.94 -17.03 -2.84
N VAL A 85 7.11 -16.59 -3.33
CA VAL A 85 7.54 -15.18 -3.19
C VAL A 85 6.53 -14.25 -3.85
N TYR A 86 6.05 -14.59 -5.05
CA TYR A 86 5.03 -13.83 -5.74
C TYR A 86 3.70 -13.78 -4.96
N LEU A 87 3.18 -14.92 -4.50
CA LEU A 87 1.93 -14.98 -3.74
C LEU A 87 2.03 -14.24 -2.40
N GLN A 88 3.18 -14.34 -1.71
CA GLN A 88 3.43 -13.57 -0.50
C GLN A 88 3.36 -12.07 -0.79
N SER A 89 3.98 -11.62 -1.89
CA SER A 89 3.92 -10.22 -2.29
C SER A 89 2.50 -9.76 -2.68
N CYS A 90 1.71 -10.65 -3.31
CA CYS A 90 0.28 -10.43 -3.61
C CYS A 90 -0.59 -10.36 -2.34
N CYS A 91 -0.12 -10.86 -1.20
CA CYS A 91 -0.81 -10.69 0.09
C CYS A 91 -0.38 -9.38 0.76
N ILE A 92 0.93 -9.12 0.81
CA ILE A 92 1.49 -7.98 1.55
C ILE A 92 1.09 -6.64 0.92
N TYR A 93 1.19 -6.49 -0.40
CA TYR A 93 0.86 -5.23 -1.08
C TYR A 93 -0.57 -4.75 -0.81
N PRO A 94 -1.62 -5.51 -1.18
CA PRO A 94 -2.98 -5.03 -0.95
C PRO A 94 -3.34 -4.92 0.54
N LEU A 95 -2.71 -5.69 1.43
CA LEU A 95 -2.90 -5.53 2.87
C LEU A 95 -2.34 -4.18 3.36
N MET A 96 -1.12 -3.82 2.96
CA MET A 96 -0.52 -2.54 3.34
C MET A 96 -1.28 -1.36 2.75
N SER A 97 -1.74 -1.46 1.49
CA SER A 97 -2.63 -0.47 0.87
C SER A 97 -3.94 -0.30 1.65
N THR A 98 -4.60 -1.40 2.03
CA THR A 98 -5.81 -1.36 2.85
C THR A 98 -5.56 -0.63 4.18
N PHE A 99 -4.44 -0.91 4.85
CA PHE A 99 -4.07 -0.23 6.10
C PHE A 99 -3.78 1.26 5.88
N ALA A 100 -3.10 1.63 4.80
CA ALA A 100 -2.87 3.03 4.45
C ALA A 100 -4.16 3.79 4.28
N HIS A 101 -5.07 3.28 3.47
CA HIS A 101 -6.36 3.95 3.27
C HIS A 101 -7.25 3.90 4.51
N THR A 102 -7.18 2.85 5.33
CA THR A 102 -7.98 2.75 6.56
C THR A 102 -7.50 3.73 7.64
N PHE A 103 -6.20 3.73 7.94
CA PHE A 103 -5.62 4.41 9.11
C PHE A 103 -4.96 5.76 8.80
N SER A 104 -4.93 6.20 7.54
CA SER A 104 -4.36 7.50 7.15
C SER A 104 -4.98 8.68 7.88
N VAL A 105 -6.23 8.60 8.32
CA VAL A 105 -6.92 9.70 9.00
C VAL A 105 -6.62 9.79 10.50
N MET A 106 -5.88 8.82 11.09
CA MET A 106 -5.58 8.82 12.53
C MET A 106 -4.66 9.97 12.95
N SER A 107 -3.71 10.33 12.10
CA SER A 107 -2.83 11.49 12.27
C SER A 107 -2.05 11.71 10.99
N THR A 108 -1.42 12.87 10.85
CA THR A 108 -0.47 13.11 9.76
C THR A 108 0.66 12.09 9.79
N LYS A 109 1.25 11.81 10.97
CA LYS A 109 2.33 10.82 11.12
C LYS A 109 1.89 9.42 10.69
N ALA A 110 0.71 8.97 11.12
CA ALA A 110 0.15 7.68 10.72
C ALA A 110 -0.04 7.60 9.20
N ARG A 111 -0.60 8.65 8.56
CA ARG A 111 -0.70 8.74 7.10
C ARG A 111 0.64 8.47 6.42
N HIS A 112 1.70 9.10 6.89
CA HIS A 112 3.03 8.93 6.29
C HIS A 112 3.57 7.51 6.48
N ILE A 113 3.49 6.96 7.70
CA ILE A 113 4.00 5.61 7.98
C ILE A 113 3.25 4.58 7.13
N TRP A 114 1.93 4.65 7.07
CA TRP A 114 1.17 3.65 6.33
C TRP A 114 1.35 3.77 4.82
N PHE A 115 1.34 4.97 4.24
CA PHE A 115 1.65 5.12 2.81
C PHE A 115 3.10 4.79 2.47
N PHE A 116 4.03 4.96 3.41
CA PHE A 116 5.40 4.47 3.25
C PHE A 116 5.46 2.95 3.14
N LEU A 117 4.77 2.24 4.05
CA LEU A 117 4.69 0.79 4.02
C LEU A 117 4.00 0.28 2.75
N ASP A 118 2.96 0.99 2.30
CA ASP A 118 2.25 0.70 1.05
C ASP A 118 3.18 0.78 -0.19
N TYR A 119 3.95 1.85 -0.35
CA TYR A 119 4.89 1.95 -1.47
C TYR A 119 6.04 0.95 -1.41
N GLY A 120 6.52 0.63 -0.20
CA GLY A 120 7.49 -0.44 -0.01
C GLY A 120 6.91 -1.79 -0.45
N ALA A 121 5.67 -2.07 -0.06
CA ALA A 121 4.97 -3.29 -0.43
C ALA A 121 4.68 -3.38 -1.94
N LEU A 122 4.36 -2.26 -2.60
CA LEU A 122 4.24 -2.18 -4.06
C LEU A 122 5.57 -2.52 -4.75
N SER A 123 6.69 -2.03 -4.23
CA SER A 123 8.02 -2.36 -4.75
C SER A 123 8.36 -3.85 -4.57
N LEU A 124 7.99 -4.44 -3.43
CA LEU A 124 8.11 -5.88 -3.19
C LEU A 124 7.22 -6.70 -4.14
N TYR A 125 5.99 -6.24 -4.42
CA TYR A 125 5.11 -6.86 -5.39
C TYR A 125 5.69 -6.83 -6.80
N SER A 126 6.27 -5.70 -7.22
CA SER A 126 6.98 -5.61 -8.50
C SER A 126 8.16 -6.59 -8.57
N LEU A 127 8.92 -6.74 -7.49
CA LEU A 127 10.04 -7.68 -7.43
C LEU A 127 9.55 -9.14 -7.47
N GLY A 128 8.53 -9.50 -6.68
CA GLY A 128 7.94 -10.83 -6.69
C GLY A 128 7.39 -11.19 -8.07
N SER A 129 6.77 -10.24 -8.77
CA SER A 129 6.30 -10.39 -10.15
C SER A 129 7.46 -10.65 -11.13
N ALA A 130 8.57 -9.91 -10.99
CA ALA A 130 9.75 -10.13 -11.81
C ALA A 130 10.39 -11.51 -11.56
N ILE A 131 10.46 -11.96 -10.31
CA ILE A 131 10.98 -13.29 -9.95
C ILE A 131 10.11 -14.38 -10.61
N ALA A 132 8.78 -14.31 -10.47
CA ALA A 132 7.88 -15.28 -11.10
C ALA A 132 7.96 -15.23 -12.64
N TYR A 133 8.06 -14.04 -13.23
CA TYR A 133 8.24 -13.89 -14.68
C TYR A 133 9.52 -14.55 -15.16
N SER A 134 10.64 -14.32 -14.47
CA SER A 134 11.94 -14.93 -14.80
C SER A 134 11.90 -16.46 -14.69
N ALA A 135 11.12 -16.99 -13.75
CA ALA A 135 11.04 -18.43 -13.51
C ALA A 135 10.11 -19.16 -14.49
N TYR A 136 8.98 -18.56 -14.87
CA TYR A 136 7.91 -19.29 -15.56
C TYR A 136 7.56 -18.78 -16.96
N VAL A 137 7.93 -17.55 -17.32
CA VAL A 137 7.46 -16.89 -18.55
C VAL A 137 8.61 -16.45 -19.45
N PHE A 138 9.84 -16.38 -18.93
CA PHE A 138 10.97 -15.84 -19.67
C PHE A 138 11.17 -16.55 -21.02
N PRO A 139 11.35 -15.83 -22.14
CA PRO A 139 11.41 -16.45 -23.46
C PRO A 139 12.57 -17.45 -23.58
N ASP A 140 12.28 -18.68 -24.02
CA ASP A 140 13.26 -19.78 -24.11
C ASP A 140 14.56 -19.36 -24.83
N ARG A 141 14.42 -18.62 -25.94
CA ARG A 141 15.55 -18.10 -26.73
C ARG A 141 16.52 -17.19 -25.95
N TRP A 142 16.09 -16.64 -24.83
CA TRP A 142 16.88 -15.72 -23.99
C TRP A 142 17.26 -16.34 -22.65
N VAL A 143 16.72 -17.50 -22.29
CA VAL A 143 17.14 -18.23 -21.10
C VAL A 143 18.63 -18.59 -21.23
N GLY A 144 19.40 -18.24 -20.21
CA GLY A 144 20.86 -18.42 -20.20
C GLY A 144 21.65 -17.29 -20.87
N SER A 145 20.99 -16.31 -21.48
CA SER A 145 21.64 -15.10 -21.97
C SER A 145 22.06 -14.18 -20.81
N SER A 146 22.97 -13.22 -21.09
CA SER A 146 23.33 -12.18 -20.12
C SER A 146 22.12 -11.35 -19.67
N PHE A 147 21.13 -11.15 -20.54
CA PHE A 147 19.91 -10.43 -20.19
C PHE A 147 19.12 -11.18 -19.11
N HIS A 148 18.97 -12.50 -19.25
CA HIS A 148 18.31 -13.33 -18.23
C HIS A 148 19.07 -13.30 -16.90
N LEU A 149 20.40 -13.42 -16.94
CA LEU A 149 21.24 -13.42 -15.74
C LEU A 149 21.10 -12.13 -14.92
N TRP A 150 21.01 -10.98 -15.57
CA TRP A 150 20.93 -9.68 -14.91
C TRP A 150 19.49 -9.23 -14.59
N PHE A 151 18.47 -9.92 -15.11
CA PHE A 151 17.08 -9.47 -15.02
C PHE A 151 16.60 -9.32 -13.56
N VAL A 152 16.76 -10.37 -12.75
CA VAL A 152 16.33 -10.36 -11.34
C VAL A 152 17.15 -9.37 -10.52
N SER A 153 18.48 -9.30 -10.71
CA SER A 153 19.32 -8.31 -10.04
C SER A 153 18.92 -6.87 -10.38
N SER A 154 18.55 -6.62 -11.64
CA SER A 154 18.03 -5.31 -12.07
C SER A 154 16.67 -5.01 -11.41
N ALA A 155 15.80 -6.00 -11.27
CA ALA A 155 14.53 -5.85 -10.56
C ALA A 155 14.72 -5.55 -9.07
N VAL A 156 15.71 -6.19 -8.42
CA VAL A 156 16.09 -5.90 -7.03
C VAL A 156 16.58 -4.45 -6.90
N LEU A 157 17.49 -4.04 -7.77
CA LEU A 157 17.99 -2.67 -7.78
C LEU A 157 16.86 -1.66 -7.99
N ASN A 158 15.96 -1.93 -8.94
CA ASN A 158 14.79 -1.11 -9.19
C ASN A 158 13.89 -1.02 -7.94
N ALA A 159 13.60 -2.13 -7.27
CA ALA A 159 12.77 -2.14 -6.06
C ALA A 159 13.40 -1.31 -4.92
N VAL A 160 14.71 -1.40 -4.73
CA VAL A 160 15.46 -0.59 -3.75
C VAL A 160 15.40 0.89 -4.09
N ILE A 161 15.66 1.25 -5.34
CA ILE A 161 15.62 2.64 -5.82
C ILE A 161 14.21 3.21 -5.69
N CYS A 162 13.19 2.51 -6.18
CA CYS A 162 11.79 2.93 -6.10
C CYS A 162 11.34 3.13 -4.65
N THR A 163 11.69 2.19 -3.76
CA THR A 163 11.41 2.33 -2.34
C THR A 163 12.11 3.57 -1.78
N GLY A 164 13.42 3.72 -2.01
CA GLY A 164 14.20 4.87 -1.55
C GLY A 164 13.67 6.22 -2.05
N LEU A 165 13.27 6.30 -3.32
CA LEU A 165 12.67 7.50 -3.90
C LEU A 165 11.29 7.80 -3.30
N ALA A 166 10.46 6.78 -3.06
CA ALA A 166 9.18 6.94 -2.37
C ALA A 166 9.37 7.46 -0.93
N CYS A 167 10.38 6.93 -0.22
CA CYS A 167 10.79 7.43 1.10
C CYS A 167 11.18 8.91 1.04
N TYR A 168 12.04 9.26 0.07
CA TYR A 168 12.56 10.61 -0.09
C TYR A 168 11.46 11.62 -0.44
N SER A 169 10.60 11.27 -1.41
CA SER A 169 9.47 12.13 -1.81
C SER A 169 8.56 12.46 -0.62
N ARG A 170 8.24 11.47 0.21
CA ARG A 170 7.39 11.70 1.38
C ARG A 170 8.06 12.52 2.47
N TYR A 171 9.36 12.34 2.68
CA TYR A 171 10.15 13.19 3.59
C TYR A 171 10.18 14.66 3.12
N VAL A 172 10.42 14.89 1.82
CA VAL A 172 10.42 16.24 1.24
C VAL A 172 9.04 16.90 1.36
N THR A 173 7.97 16.19 1.04
CA THR A 173 6.59 16.71 1.18
C THR A 173 6.28 17.07 2.63
N GLN A 174 6.74 16.29 3.62
CA GLN A 174 6.63 16.68 5.03
C GLN A 174 7.35 18.00 5.28
N HIS A 175 8.60 18.13 4.84
CA HIS A 175 9.40 19.32 5.09
C HIS A 175 8.78 20.59 4.48
N ILE A 176 8.21 20.49 3.27
CA ILE A 176 7.51 21.60 2.61
C ILE A 176 6.23 21.98 3.37
N LEU A 177 5.41 21.00 3.76
CA LEU A 177 4.17 21.24 4.50
C LEU A 177 4.43 21.80 5.91
N TYR A 178 5.46 21.31 6.61
CA TYR A 178 5.89 21.84 7.90
C TYR A 178 6.39 23.28 7.78
N LYS A 179 7.18 23.59 6.74
CA LYS A 179 7.66 24.95 6.48
C LYS A 179 6.49 25.89 6.17
N HIS A 180 5.51 25.49 5.38
CA HIS A 180 4.31 26.31 5.20
C HIS A 180 3.54 26.52 6.52
N ARG A 181 3.42 25.50 7.37
CA ARG A 181 2.72 25.62 8.66
C ARG A 181 3.46 26.53 9.65
N SER A 182 4.79 26.52 9.69
CA SER A 182 5.57 27.43 10.54
C SER A 182 5.51 28.88 10.04
N TRP A 183 5.50 29.10 8.72
CA TRP A 183 5.28 30.43 8.16
C TRP A 183 3.89 30.97 8.51
N PHE A 184 2.82 30.17 8.39
CA PHE A 184 1.48 30.64 8.80
C PHE A 184 1.32 30.86 10.31
N CYS A 185 2.11 30.17 11.16
CA CYS A 185 2.12 30.38 12.62
C CYS A 185 2.97 31.58 13.07
N CYS A 186 3.82 32.14 12.22
CA CYS A 186 4.61 33.34 12.51
C CYS A 186 3.96 34.64 12.00
N TYR A 187 2.83 34.55 11.29
CA TYR A 187 2.09 35.69 10.74
C TYR A 187 0.67 35.85 11.32
N PHE A 188 0.38 35.16 12.45
CA PHE A 188 -0.76 35.38 13.33
C PHE A 188 -0.28 35.34 14.78
#